data_AF-A0A951SW09-F1
#
_entry.id   AF-A0A951SW09-F1
#
_cell.length_a   1.000
_cell.length_b   1.000
_cell.length_c   1.000
_cell.angle_alpha   90.00
_cell.angle_beta   90.00
_cell.angle_gamma   90.00
#
_symmetry.space_group_name_H-M   'P 1'
#
loop_
_entity.id
_entity.type
_entity.pdbx_description
1 polymer ?
#
loop_
_entity_poly.entity_id
_entity_poly.type
_entity_poly.pdbx_seq_one_letter_code
_entity_poly.pdbx_strand_id
1 'polypeptide(L)'
;MKSTTKRRLTIGEVFSERRFLLLREFAHKKGLVYLDELKHEVDTLRNVRGIGEKKYETILEKIKNPTAPSRYQTYGYGSSRPVNYNMPINRAFKGSYRVFIEFASKQGYKTLNDLKGITLDQIRSVNWPGNAIYKSFLRKLERYGIHPEDPTVKLDIDKHGMGILTDDVKLNKAYQSAKVANLREFLQLGEEGRLAIKNYGEISEHLLRDLLIDHDMDPTQFEHGNRFPERDLKLKPNEILPRMKALLSQREFMILQNRGIKKQTLEAVGSDLNLTRERIRQIEKKAVLRTNIFLGPIIQQFADKIHEKVLKAGGRDTIKNICRQLSAKEDTVSLIAYLAGYKDLRIDDQFIYIDETRTRSWPHDQTA
;
A
#
# COMPACT_ATOMS: atom_id res chain seq x y z
N MET A 1 46.67 10.99 0.38
CA MET A 1 46.15 11.42 -0.93
C MET A 1 44.63 11.48 -0.83
N LYS A 2 44.02 12.65 -1.05
CA LYS A 2 42.55 12.80 -0.99
C LYS A 2 41.95 12.08 -2.19
N SER A 3 41.23 10.99 -1.95
CA SER A 3 40.38 10.32 -2.93
C SER A 3 39.29 11.30 -3.37
N THR A 4 39.45 11.90 -4.55
CA THR A 4 38.40 12.65 -5.24
C THR A 4 37.35 11.66 -5.73
N THR A 5 36.34 11.40 -4.91
CA THR A 5 35.14 10.66 -5.31
C THR A 5 34.51 11.39 -6.50
N LYS A 6 34.61 10.78 -7.69
CA LYS A 6 34.08 11.33 -8.93
C LYS A 6 32.55 11.45 -8.80
N ARG A 7 32.03 12.67 -8.82
CA ARG A 7 30.59 12.99 -8.71
C ARG A 7 29.78 12.16 -9.72
N ARG A 8 28.78 11.42 -9.25
CA ARG A 8 27.77 10.78 -10.11
C ARG A 8 26.90 11.86 -10.75
N LEU A 9 26.80 11.83 -12.08
CA LEU A 9 25.97 12.75 -12.84
C LEU A 9 24.60 12.12 -13.07
N THR A 10 23.55 12.92 -12.93
CA THR A 10 22.18 12.46 -13.22
C THR A 10 21.85 12.59 -14.70
N ILE A 11 20.96 11.75 -15.18
CA ILE A 11 20.43 11.83 -16.56
C ILE A 11 19.77 13.20 -16.77
N GLY A 12 19.10 13.74 -15.75
CA GLY A 12 18.46 15.06 -15.79
C GLY A 12 19.43 16.22 -15.96
N GLU A 13 20.64 16.14 -15.40
CA GLU A 13 21.68 17.17 -15.54
C GLU A 13 22.27 17.18 -16.96
N VAL A 14 22.56 16.00 -17.51
CA VAL A 14 23.23 15.87 -18.82
C VAL A 14 22.26 15.98 -19.99
N PHE A 15 21.02 15.51 -19.83
CA PHE A 15 19.98 15.50 -20.86
C PHE A 15 18.83 16.47 -20.58
N SER A 16 19.15 17.64 -20.00
CA SER A 16 18.15 18.65 -19.64
C SER A 16 17.46 19.32 -20.84
N GLU A 17 18.08 19.29 -22.02
CA GLU A 17 17.57 19.91 -23.24
C GLU A 17 16.26 19.25 -23.71
N ARG A 18 15.33 20.07 -24.23
CA ARG A 18 14.00 19.62 -24.68
C ARG A 18 14.07 18.48 -25.72
N ARG A 19 15.11 18.42 -26.54
CA ARG A 19 15.31 17.35 -27.54
C ARG A 19 15.51 15.96 -26.94
N PHE A 20 15.88 15.87 -25.67
CA PHE A 20 16.05 14.60 -24.92
C PHE A 20 14.87 14.33 -23.97
N LEU A 21 13.71 14.94 -24.18
CA LEU A 21 12.51 14.67 -23.38
C LEU A 21 12.15 13.18 -23.38
N LEU A 22 12.11 12.56 -24.56
CA LEU A 22 11.79 11.13 -24.72
C LEU A 22 12.79 10.21 -24.02
N LEU A 23 14.08 10.56 -24.02
CA LEU A 23 15.10 9.84 -23.27
C LEU A 23 14.85 9.94 -21.75
N ARG A 24 14.49 11.13 -21.26
CA ARG A 24 14.18 11.33 -19.85
C ARG A 24 12.89 10.63 -19.43
N GLU A 25 11.89 10.60 -20.30
CA GLU A 25 10.66 9.84 -20.09
C GLU A 25 10.92 8.33 -20.11
N PHE A 26 11.78 7.85 -21.01
CA PHE A 26 12.24 6.47 -21.02
C PHE A 26 12.98 6.10 -19.74
N ALA A 27 13.98 6.91 -19.36
CA ALA A 27 14.73 6.73 -18.13
C ALA A 27 13.82 6.78 -16.90
N HIS A 28 12.85 7.69 -16.87
CA HIS A 28 11.84 7.78 -15.82
C HIS A 28 10.94 6.54 -15.75
N LYS A 29 10.50 6.01 -16.90
CA LYS A 29 9.70 4.78 -17.01
C LYS A 29 10.48 3.56 -16.53
N LYS A 30 11.81 3.55 -16.71
CA LYS A 30 12.74 2.49 -16.32
C LYS A 30 13.39 2.71 -14.94
N GLY A 31 13.02 3.77 -14.23
CA GLY A 31 13.57 4.07 -12.90
C GLY A 31 15.04 4.54 -12.89
N LEU A 32 15.63 4.85 -14.05
CA LEU A 32 17.03 5.25 -14.18
C LEU A 32 17.21 6.72 -13.76
N VAL A 33 18.12 6.97 -12.84
CA VAL A 33 18.40 8.30 -12.27
C VAL A 33 19.78 8.78 -12.69
N TYR A 34 20.77 7.88 -12.68
CA TYR A 34 22.16 8.20 -12.92
C TYR A 34 22.65 7.77 -14.31
N LEU A 35 23.70 8.45 -14.78
CA LEU A 35 24.25 8.23 -16.11
C LEU A 35 24.90 6.85 -16.28
N ASP A 36 25.41 6.28 -15.21
CA ASP A 36 25.96 4.92 -15.17
C ASP A 36 24.85 3.86 -15.28
N GLU A 37 23.70 4.07 -14.64
CA GLU A 37 22.52 3.22 -14.81
C GLU A 37 22.00 3.27 -16.26
N LEU A 38 21.99 4.46 -16.87
CA LEU A 38 21.59 4.62 -18.26
C LEU A 38 22.49 3.82 -19.22
N LYS A 39 23.80 3.72 -18.95
CA LYS A 39 24.74 2.99 -19.82
C LYS A 39 24.38 1.53 -20.02
N HIS A 40 23.76 0.89 -19.02
CA HIS A 40 23.38 -0.52 -19.08
C HIS A 40 22.09 -0.75 -19.87
N GLU A 41 21.24 0.26 -20.00
CA GLU A 41 19.94 0.17 -20.68
C GLU A 41 19.93 0.88 -22.04
N VAL A 42 21.06 1.48 -22.45
CA VAL A 42 21.15 2.33 -23.65
C VAL A 42 20.68 1.61 -24.91
N ASP A 43 21.00 0.34 -25.10
CA ASP A 43 20.66 -0.37 -26.34
C ASP A 43 19.15 -0.51 -26.55
N THR A 44 18.37 -0.50 -25.47
CA THR A 44 16.90 -0.56 -25.53
C THR A 44 16.25 0.75 -25.97
N LEU A 45 17.01 1.86 -25.99
CA LEU A 45 16.53 3.18 -26.46
C LEU A 45 16.19 3.20 -27.95
N ARG A 46 16.81 2.34 -28.76
CA ARG A 46 16.51 2.24 -30.20
C ARG A 46 15.06 1.83 -30.47
N ASN A 47 14.44 1.12 -29.54
CA ASN A 47 13.07 0.61 -29.67
C ASN A 47 12.01 1.66 -29.24
N VAL A 48 12.42 2.84 -28.77
CA VAL A 48 11.51 3.90 -28.33
C VAL A 48 11.04 4.72 -29.53
N ARG A 49 9.73 4.67 -29.80
CA ARG A 49 9.07 5.48 -30.84
C ARG A 49 9.43 6.96 -30.68
N GLY A 50 10.11 7.54 -31.67
CA GLY A 50 10.53 8.96 -31.67
C GLY A 50 12.02 9.22 -31.38
N ILE A 51 12.79 8.16 -31.09
CA ILE A 51 14.25 8.17 -31.03
C ILE A 51 14.78 7.49 -32.31
N GLY A 52 15.12 8.29 -33.33
CA GLY A 52 15.78 7.80 -34.55
C GLY A 52 17.30 7.72 -34.42
N GLU A 53 17.96 7.11 -35.39
CA GLU A 53 19.40 6.80 -35.40
C GLU A 53 20.29 7.99 -35.01
N LYS A 54 20.06 9.16 -35.61
CA LYS A 54 20.81 10.39 -35.31
C LYS A 54 20.68 10.86 -33.86
N LYS A 55 19.50 10.69 -33.24
CA LYS A 55 19.31 11.03 -31.81
C LYS A 55 20.00 10.01 -30.92
N TYR A 56 19.96 8.74 -31.28
CA TYR A 56 20.62 7.66 -30.56
C TYR A 56 22.14 7.87 -30.51
N GLU A 57 22.76 8.18 -31.65
CA GLU A 57 24.18 8.54 -31.76
C GLU A 57 24.54 9.75 -30.89
N THR A 58 23.72 10.81 -30.94
CA THR A 58 23.92 12.02 -30.11
C THR A 58 23.86 11.69 -28.61
N ILE A 59 23.00 10.74 -28.20
CA ILE A 59 22.89 10.29 -26.81
C ILE A 59 24.17 9.54 -26.41
N LEU A 60 24.63 8.61 -27.24
CA LEU A 60 25.87 7.85 -27.01
C LEU A 60 27.09 8.76 -26.87
N GLU A 61 27.24 9.75 -27.74
CA GLU A 61 28.33 10.73 -27.64
C GLU A 61 28.27 11.52 -26.32
N LYS A 62 27.07 11.93 -25.91
CA LYS A 62 26.87 12.68 -24.66
C LYS A 62 27.06 11.81 -23.41
N ILE A 63 26.86 10.51 -23.50
CA ILE A 63 27.18 9.54 -22.42
C ILE A 63 28.69 9.34 -22.30
N LYS A 64 29.42 9.31 -23.43
CA LYS A 64 30.89 9.23 -23.46
C LYS A 64 31.53 10.50 -22.92
N ASN A 65 30.99 11.68 -23.26
CA ASN A 65 31.46 13.00 -22.85
C ASN A 65 30.36 13.79 -22.12
N PRO A 66 30.05 13.46 -20.86
CA PRO A 66 28.95 14.07 -20.14
C PRO A 66 29.25 15.54 -19.81
N THR A 67 28.59 16.45 -20.52
CA THR A 67 28.68 17.89 -20.32
C THR A 67 27.30 18.45 -19.99
N ALA A 68 27.19 19.18 -18.88
CA ALA A 68 25.96 19.86 -18.48
C ALA A 68 25.83 21.20 -19.25
N PRO A 69 24.66 21.54 -19.82
CA PRO A 69 24.48 22.80 -20.54
C PRO A 69 24.76 24.03 -19.66
N SER A 70 25.42 25.05 -20.23
CA SER A 70 25.84 26.30 -19.56
C SER A 70 24.72 27.02 -18.79
N ARG A 71 23.44 26.93 -19.22
CA ARG A 71 22.29 27.49 -18.48
C ARG A 71 22.03 26.86 -17.10
N TYR A 72 22.66 25.73 -16.77
CA TYR A 72 22.64 25.15 -15.42
C TYR A 72 23.86 25.53 -14.57
N GLN A 73 24.92 26.13 -15.14
CA GLN A 73 26.01 26.70 -14.35
C GLN A 73 25.53 27.89 -13.51
N THR A 74 24.41 28.53 -13.88
CA THR A 74 23.86 29.71 -13.18
C THR A 74 22.73 29.42 -12.19
N TYR A 75 22.18 28.20 -12.13
CA TYR A 75 21.20 27.80 -11.09
C TYR A 75 21.79 26.93 -9.97
N GLY A 76 23.07 26.58 -10.09
CA GLY A 76 23.88 26.05 -9.01
C GLY A 76 25.22 26.75 -9.05
N TYR A 77 25.33 27.86 -8.32
CA TYR A 77 26.53 28.46 -7.72
C TYR A 77 26.23 29.93 -7.45
N GLY A 78 25.63 30.18 -6.29
CA GLY A 78 25.24 31.53 -5.86
C GLY A 78 24.86 31.56 -4.39
N SER A 79 25.58 30.80 -3.56
CA SER A 79 25.58 30.93 -2.10
C SER A 79 26.55 29.90 -1.54
N SER A 80 27.84 30.23 -1.57
CA SER A 80 28.86 29.65 -0.67
C SER A 80 28.60 30.11 0.78
N ARG A 81 27.34 30.06 1.23
CA ARG A 81 27.02 30.24 2.64
C ARG A 81 27.09 28.84 3.25
N PRO A 82 27.92 28.63 4.29
CA PRO A 82 27.92 27.37 5.00
C PRO A 82 26.49 27.05 5.45
N VAL A 83 26.07 25.80 5.23
CA VAL A 83 24.76 25.32 5.67
C VAL A 83 24.71 25.46 7.19
N ASN A 84 23.79 26.27 7.68
CA ASN A 84 23.56 26.38 9.12
C ASN A 84 22.76 25.17 9.58
N TYR A 85 23.44 24.16 10.13
CA TYR A 85 22.81 22.93 10.61
C TYR A 85 21.91 23.15 11.84
N ASN A 86 22.06 24.27 12.56
CA ASN A 86 21.16 24.67 13.65
C ASN A 86 19.88 25.33 13.12
N MET A 87 19.71 25.46 11.79
CA MET A 87 18.49 26.00 11.21
C MET A 87 17.29 25.11 11.58
N PRO A 88 16.20 25.69 12.11
CA PRO A 88 14.98 24.94 12.38
C PRO A 88 14.40 24.28 11.13
N ILE A 89 13.92 23.05 11.27
CA ILE A 89 13.32 22.28 10.16
C ILE A 89 12.14 23.02 9.54
N ASN A 90 11.30 23.65 10.36
CA ASN A 90 10.16 24.45 9.89
C ASN A 90 10.58 25.66 9.04
N ARG A 91 11.80 26.19 9.25
CA ARG A 91 12.37 27.29 8.47
C ARG A 91 13.02 26.77 7.20
N ALA A 92 13.68 25.62 7.26
CA ALA A 92 14.31 24.99 6.11
C ALA A 92 13.27 24.47 5.11
N PHE A 93 12.21 23.80 5.58
CA PHE A 93 11.23 23.09 4.74
C PHE A 93 9.84 23.75 4.75
N LYS A 94 9.77 25.07 4.53
CA LYS A 94 8.50 25.83 4.46
C LYS A 94 7.59 25.39 3.30
N GLY A 95 6.29 25.68 3.42
CA GLY A 95 5.30 25.55 2.36
C GLY A 95 4.83 24.11 2.15
N SER A 96 5.03 23.57 0.95
CA SER A 96 4.50 22.27 0.52
C SER A 96 5.05 21.05 1.28
N TYR A 97 6.05 21.22 2.16
CA TYR A 97 6.63 20.14 2.97
C TYR A 97 6.02 20.04 4.38
N ARG A 98 4.85 20.65 4.62
CA ARG A 98 4.16 20.64 5.93
C ARG A 98 4.05 19.25 6.54
N VAL A 99 3.72 18.24 5.75
CA VAL A 99 3.61 16.84 6.20
C VAL A 99 4.92 16.30 6.79
N PHE A 100 6.07 16.71 6.24
CA PHE A 100 7.37 16.35 6.79
C PHE A 100 7.69 17.13 8.06
N ILE A 101 7.32 18.42 8.14
CA ILE A 101 7.50 19.20 9.38
C ILE A 101 6.72 18.54 10.53
N GLU A 102 5.48 18.11 10.27
CA GLU A 102 4.65 17.42 11.26
C GLU A 102 5.26 16.07 11.67
N PHE A 103 5.77 15.29 10.70
CA PHE A 103 6.52 14.06 10.97
C PHE A 103 7.76 14.32 11.83
N ALA A 104 8.60 15.28 11.43
CA ALA A 104 9.83 15.65 12.12
C ALA A 104 9.56 16.07 13.57
N SER A 105 8.53 16.88 13.79
CA SER A 105 8.08 17.29 15.13
C SER A 105 7.69 16.09 16.00
N LYS A 106 6.96 15.11 15.45
CA LYS A 106 6.58 13.89 16.16
C LYS A 106 7.77 12.99 16.51
N GLN A 107 8.78 12.94 15.66
CA GLN A 107 10.03 12.19 15.90
C GLN A 107 11.04 12.97 16.75
N GLY A 108 10.70 14.20 17.18
CA GLY A 108 11.58 15.03 18.00
C GLY A 108 12.68 15.77 17.25
N TYR A 109 12.70 15.71 15.91
CA TYR A 109 13.66 16.45 15.08
C TYR A 109 13.30 17.93 15.04
N LYS A 110 14.25 18.80 15.43
CA LYS A 110 14.05 20.25 15.54
C LYS A 110 14.90 21.03 14.53
N THR A 111 16.10 20.58 14.26
CA THR A 111 17.11 21.25 13.44
C THR A 111 17.56 20.40 12.25
N LEU A 112 18.23 21.00 11.26
CA LEU A 112 18.83 20.25 10.16
C LEU A 112 19.89 19.25 10.64
N ASN A 113 20.55 19.50 11.77
CA ASN A 113 21.54 18.58 12.31
C ASN A 113 20.91 17.24 12.74
N ASP A 114 19.67 17.27 13.23
CA ASP A 114 18.94 16.08 13.67
C ASP A 114 18.57 15.15 12.51
N LEU A 115 18.66 15.64 11.27
CA LEU A 115 18.37 14.87 10.06
C LEU A 115 19.59 14.15 9.48
N LYS A 116 20.79 14.29 10.06
CA LYS A 116 22.03 13.70 9.50
C LYS A 116 22.09 12.16 9.52
N GLY A 117 21.19 11.51 10.26
CA GLY A 117 21.05 10.05 10.28
C GLY A 117 19.65 9.58 9.88
N ILE A 118 18.87 10.43 9.21
CA ILE A 118 17.54 10.03 8.75
C ILE A 118 17.70 9.00 7.62
N THR A 119 16.94 7.93 7.68
CA THR A 119 16.93 6.91 6.62
C THR A 119 15.94 7.27 5.52
N LEU A 120 16.14 6.76 4.31
CA LEU A 120 15.16 6.90 3.23
C LEU A 120 13.79 6.33 3.63
N ASP A 121 13.75 5.24 4.39
CA ASP A 121 12.51 4.65 4.88
C ASP A 121 11.70 5.58 5.77
N GLN A 122 12.36 6.22 6.72
CA GLN A 122 11.72 7.22 7.58
C GLN A 122 11.11 8.33 6.73
N ILE A 123 11.82 8.80 5.70
CA ILE A 123 11.31 9.82 4.79
C ILE A 123 10.13 9.28 3.96
N ARG A 124 10.21 8.06 3.44
CA ARG A 124 9.16 7.42 2.62
C ARG A 124 7.90 7.10 3.43
N SER A 125 8.03 6.88 4.74
CA SER A 125 6.90 6.69 5.65
C SER A 125 5.98 7.92 5.78
N VAL A 126 6.45 9.10 5.37
CA VAL A 126 5.64 10.33 5.39
C VAL A 126 4.55 10.27 4.31
N ASN A 127 3.34 10.69 4.65
CA ASN A 127 2.21 10.75 3.71
C ASN A 127 2.36 11.95 2.75
N TRP A 128 3.25 11.84 1.77
CA TRP A 128 3.58 12.90 0.84
C TRP A 128 2.40 13.31 -0.03
N PRO A 129 2.21 14.60 -0.36
CA PRO A 129 1.07 15.02 -1.17
C PRO A 129 1.19 14.52 -2.62
N GLY A 130 2.40 14.20 -3.09
CA GLY A 130 2.66 13.60 -4.39
C GLY A 130 4.15 13.37 -4.67
N ASN A 131 4.47 12.54 -5.68
CA ASN A 131 5.84 12.22 -6.11
C ASN A 131 6.69 13.47 -6.38
N ALA A 132 6.10 14.50 -7.00
CA ALA A 132 6.82 15.74 -7.31
C ALA A 132 7.35 16.46 -6.06
N ILE A 133 6.57 16.46 -4.98
CA ILE A 133 6.97 17.12 -3.72
C ILE A 133 8.01 16.28 -2.98
N TYR A 134 7.83 14.96 -2.93
CA TYR A 134 8.84 14.04 -2.39
C TYR A 134 10.19 14.19 -3.11
N LYS A 135 10.21 14.17 -4.45
CA LYS A 135 11.46 14.35 -5.23
C LYS A 135 12.04 15.76 -5.08
N SER A 136 11.19 16.78 -4.92
CA SER A 136 11.64 18.14 -4.59
C SER A 136 12.25 18.21 -3.19
N PHE A 137 11.73 17.44 -2.23
CA PHE A 137 12.24 17.35 -0.88
C PHE A 137 13.62 16.69 -0.84
N LEU A 138 13.82 15.55 -1.52
CA LEU A 138 15.13 14.89 -1.59
C LEU A 138 16.21 15.81 -2.19
N ARG A 139 15.90 16.49 -3.30
CA ARG A 139 16.79 17.50 -3.89
C ARG A 139 17.13 18.64 -2.92
N LYS A 140 16.21 18.96 -2.01
CA LYS A 140 16.41 20.01 -1.01
C LYS A 140 17.26 19.53 0.17
N LEU A 141 17.14 18.27 0.58
CA LEU A 141 18.06 17.64 1.55
C LEU A 141 19.49 17.62 1.03
N GLU A 142 19.67 17.25 -0.24
CA GLU A 142 20.98 17.24 -0.89
C GLU A 142 21.63 18.64 -0.90
N ARG A 143 20.85 19.70 -1.14
CA ARG A 143 21.32 21.10 -1.01
C ARG A 143 21.79 21.46 0.40
N TYR A 144 21.31 20.76 1.43
CA TYR A 144 21.76 20.93 2.81
C TYR A 144 22.91 19.98 3.17
N GLY A 145 23.43 19.20 2.22
CA GLY A 145 24.46 18.19 2.48
C GLY A 145 23.98 17.03 3.34
N ILE A 146 22.65 16.82 3.41
CA ILE A 146 22.06 15.69 4.13
C ILE A 146 21.80 14.60 3.10
N HIS A 147 22.42 13.45 3.30
CA HIS A 147 22.29 12.29 2.43
C HIS A 147 21.68 11.18 3.26
N PRO A 148 20.37 10.91 3.12
CA PRO A 148 19.73 9.86 3.87
C PRO A 148 20.44 8.53 3.60
N GLU A 149 20.68 7.76 4.64
CA GLU A 149 21.23 6.41 4.47
C GLU A 149 20.19 5.58 3.70
N ASP A 150 20.66 4.95 2.62
CA ASP A 150 19.93 3.90 1.93
C ASP A 150 20.38 2.57 2.52
N PRO A 151 19.61 1.99 3.44
CA PRO A 151 19.90 0.63 3.87
C PRO A 151 19.78 -0.26 2.64
N THR A 152 20.93 -0.64 2.06
CA THR A 152 21.03 -1.77 1.11
C THR A 152 20.81 -3.07 1.88
N VAL A 153 19.64 -3.17 2.50
CA VAL A 153 19.21 -4.30 3.30
C VAL A 153 18.40 -5.17 2.37
N LYS A 154 18.78 -6.44 2.29
CA LYS A 154 18.02 -7.47 1.60
C LYS A 154 16.55 -7.36 2.04
N LEU A 155 15.64 -7.33 1.09
CA LEU A 155 14.22 -7.13 1.37
C LEU A 155 13.69 -8.26 2.27
N ASP A 156 13.32 -7.90 3.50
CA ASP A 156 12.66 -8.76 4.49
C ASP A 156 11.19 -8.32 4.60
N ILE A 157 10.29 -9.02 3.90
CA ILE A 157 8.87 -8.66 3.83
C ILE A 157 8.14 -8.72 5.17
N ASP A 158 8.70 -9.41 6.16
CA ASP A 158 8.15 -9.52 7.52
C ASP A 158 8.46 -8.29 8.37
N LYS A 159 9.53 -7.56 8.04
CA LYS A 159 9.98 -6.39 8.81
C LYS A 159 9.80 -5.08 8.06
N HIS A 160 9.84 -5.13 6.74
CA HIS A 160 9.89 -3.94 5.90
C HIS A 160 8.50 -3.53 5.39
N GLY A 161 8.33 -2.23 5.17
CA GLY A 161 7.15 -1.65 4.52
C GLY A 161 7.40 -1.29 3.06
N MET A 162 6.35 -0.79 2.38
CA MET A 162 6.40 -0.38 0.96
C MET A 162 7.52 0.62 0.63
N GLY A 163 7.93 1.41 1.62
CA GLY A 163 9.02 2.36 1.48
C GLY A 163 10.33 1.72 1.04
N ILE A 164 10.67 0.50 1.47
CA ILE A 164 11.90 -0.15 1.00
C ILE A 164 11.79 -0.55 -0.47
N LEU A 165 10.61 -1.01 -0.89
CA LEU A 165 10.39 -1.51 -2.24
C LEU A 165 10.35 -0.39 -3.29
N THR A 166 9.80 0.77 -2.95
CA THR A 166 9.60 1.82 -3.96
C THR A 166 9.45 3.22 -3.39
N ASP A 167 9.85 4.20 -4.21
CA ASP A 167 9.60 5.62 -3.98
C ASP A 167 8.24 6.10 -4.52
N ASP A 168 7.44 5.21 -5.13
CA ASP A 168 6.16 5.60 -5.70
C ASP A 168 5.14 5.99 -4.60
N VAL A 169 4.70 7.25 -4.65
CA VAL A 169 3.76 7.80 -3.67
C VAL A 169 2.37 7.17 -3.75
N LYS A 170 1.92 6.62 -4.90
CA LYS A 170 0.62 5.96 -4.96
C LYS A 170 0.67 4.62 -4.21
N LEU A 171 1.69 3.80 -4.48
CA LEU A 171 1.92 2.55 -3.75
C LEU A 171 2.11 2.79 -2.26
N ASN A 172 2.93 3.76 -1.86
CA ASN A 172 3.12 4.11 -0.45
C ASN A 172 1.83 4.60 0.22
N LYS A 173 1.01 5.42 -0.46
CA LYS A 173 -0.30 5.84 0.07
C LYS A 173 -1.30 4.70 0.19
N ALA A 174 -1.33 3.80 -0.78
CA ALA A 174 -2.20 2.65 -0.73
C ALA A 174 -1.79 1.71 0.41
N TYR A 175 -0.50 1.45 0.56
CA TYR A 175 0.06 0.71 1.69
C TYR A 175 -0.35 1.33 3.05
N GLN A 176 -0.18 2.63 3.22
CA GLN A 176 -0.63 3.33 4.44
C GLN A 176 -2.15 3.24 4.64
N SER A 177 -2.93 3.34 3.56
CA SER A 177 -4.39 3.23 3.59
C SER A 177 -4.88 1.81 3.92
N ALA A 178 -4.04 0.82 3.64
CA ALA A 178 -4.27 -0.56 4.02
C ALA A 178 -4.02 -0.83 5.50
N LYS A 179 -3.42 0.10 6.26
CA LYS A 179 -3.19 -0.04 7.72
C LYS A 179 -2.55 -1.40 8.10
N VAL A 180 -1.61 -1.85 7.25
CA VAL A 180 -0.84 -3.08 7.44
C VAL A 180 0.49 -2.76 8.13
N ALA A 181 1.03 -3.74 8.86
CA ALA A 181 2.28 -3.56 9.59
C ALA A 181 3.51 -3.67 8.67
N ASN A 182 3.50 -4.62 7.73
CA ASN A 182 4.63 -4.95 6.85
C ASN A 182 4.16 -5.31 5.43
N LEU A 183 5.12 -5.52 4.53
CA LEU A 183 4.88 -5.94 3.15
C LEU A 183 4.18 -7.29 3.06
N ARG A 184 4.52 -8.27 3.91
CA ARG A 184 3.83 -9.57 3.92
C ARG A 184 2.32 -9.41 4.10
N GLU A 185 1.89 -8.63 5.09
CA GLU A 185 0.47 -8.36 5.31
C GLU A 185 -0.19 -7.67 4.11
N PHE A 186 0.55 -6.79 3.41
CA PHE A 186 0.05 -6.14 2.19
C PHE A 186 -0.10 -7.12 1.02
N LEU A 187 0.83 -8.06 0.88
CA LEU A 187 0.81 -9.08 -0.18
C LEU A 187 -0.28 -10.13 0.08
N GLN A 188 -0.50 -10.51 1.33
CA GLN A 188 -1.57 -11.43 1.74
C GLN A 188 -2.98 -10.88 1.56
N LEU A 189 -3.14 -9.58 1.26
CA LEU A 189 -4.43 -9.05 0.82
C LEU A 189 -4.89 -9.69 -0.50
N GLY A 190 -3.96 -10.28 -1.26
CA GLY A 190 -4.20 -10.72 -2.62
C GLY A 190 -4.46 -9.56 -3.57
N GLU A 191 -4.48 -9.85 -4.86
CA GLU A 191 -4.75 -8.85 -5.89
C GLU A 191 -6.12 -8.19 -5.69
N GLU A 192 -7.17 -8.97 -5.45
CA GLU A 192 -8.52 -8.44 -5.22
C GLU A 192 -8.57 -7.50 -4.01
N GLY A 193 -7.91 -7.87 -2.91
CA GLY A 193 -7.85 -7.05 -1.69
C GLY A 193 -7.10 -5.75 -1.91
N ARG A 194 -5.99 -5.77 -2.66
CA ARG A 194 -5.23 -4.57 -2.99
C ARG A 194 -5.99 -3.65 -3.94
N LEU A 195 -6.63 -4.18 -4.99
CA LEU A 195 -7.47 -3.42 -5.93
C LEU A 195 -8.66 -2.72 -5.25
N ALA A 196 -9.11 -3.21 -4.10
CA ALA A 196 -10.14 -2.54 -3.32
C ALA A 196 -9.64 -1.32 -2.52
N ILE A 197 -8.32 -1.15 -2.36
CA ILE A 197 -7.71 -0.04 -1.62
C ILE A 197 -7.90 1.27 -2.40
N LYS A 198 -8.18 2.35 -1.67
CA LYS A 198 -8.27 3.68 -2.27
C LYS A 198 -6.93 4.09 -2.90
N ASN A 199 -6.96 4.55 -4.15
CA ASN A 199 -5.79 4.96 -4.95
C ASN A 199 -4.85 3.81 -5.36
N TYR A 200 -5.30 2.57 -5.27
CA TYR A 200 -4.63 1.40 -5.83
C TYR A 200 -5.44 0.90 -7.03
N GLY A 201 -4.77 0.50 -8.09
CA GLY A 201 -5.39 0.00 -9.32
C GLY A 201 -4.41 -0.83 -10.13
N GLU A 202 -4.82 -1.31 -11.31
CA GLU A 202 -4.05 -2.26 -12.13
C GLU A 202 -2.61 -1.81 -12.41
N ILE A 203 -2.40 -0.52 -12.71
CA ILE A 203 -1.05 0.03 -12.94
C ILE A 203 -0.18 -0.11 -11.69
N SER A 204 -0.75 0.09 -10.50
CA SER A 204 -0.04 -0.07 -9.23
C SER A 204 0.20 -1.55 -8.90
N GLU A 205 -0.73 -2.43 -9.26
CA GLU A 205 -0.55 -3.88 -9.11
C GLU A 205 0.58 -4.39 -10.00
N HIS A 206 0.61 -4.01 -11.27
CA HIS A 206 1.72 -4.36 -12.18
C HIS A 206 3.06 -3.83 -11.67
N LEU A 207 3.11 -2.56 -11.26
CA LEU A 207 4.33 -2.00 -10.70
C LEU A 207 4.80 -2.75 -9.45
N LEU A 208 3.88 -3.12 -8.56
CA LEU A 208 4.22 -3.92 -7.37
C LEU A 208 4.81 -5.28 -7.77
N ARG A 209 4.18 -5.98 -8.72
CA ARG A 209 4.66 -7.28 -9.20
C ARG A 209 6.06 -7.18 -9.81
N ASP A 210 6.29 -6.21 -10.67
CA ASP A 210 7.60 -5.96 -11.29
C ASP A 210 8.67 -5.73 -10.22
N LEU A 211 8.38 -4.89 -9.22
CA LEU A 211 9.31 -4.60 -8.13
C LEU A 211 9.62 -5.84 -7.27
N LEU A 212 8.64 -6.71 -7.02
CA LEU A 212 8.88 -7.95 -6.25
C LEU A 212 9.79 -8.90 -7.04
N ILE A 213 9.58 -9.02 -8.35
CA ILE A 213 10.42 -9.84 -9.23
C ILE A 213 11.86 -9.31 -9.26
N ASP A 214 12.05 -7.98 -9.31
CA ASP A 214 13.37 -7.34 -9.24
C ASP A 214 14.12 -7.65 -7.93
N HIS A 215 13.38 -8.06 -6.89
CA HIS A 215 13.91 -8.49 -5.59
C HIS A 215 13.93 -10.01 -5.41
N ASP A 216 13.90 -10.78 -6.50
CA ASP A 216 13.88 -12.26 -6.53
C ASP A 216 12.72 -12.88 -5.72
N MET A 217 11.58 -12.19 -5.67
CA MET A 217 10.37 -12.70 -5.02
C MET A 217 9.31 -13.02 -6.05
N ASP A 218 8.71 -14.19 -5.90
CA ASP A 218 7.57 -14.61 -6.71
C ASP A 218 6.26 -14.06 -6.10
N PRO A 219 5.58 -13.11 -6.77
CA PRO A 219 4.34 -12.53 -6.26
C PRO A 219 3.22 -13.56 -6.12
N THR A 220 3.24 -14.65 -6.91
CA THR A 220 2.20 -15.68 -6.88
C THR A 220 2.18 -16.48 -5.57
N GLN A 221 3.30 -16.53 -4.85
CA GLN A 221 3.40 -17.18 -3.53
C GLN A 221 2.48 -16.54 -2.48
N PHE A 222 2.06 -15.30 -2.69
CA PHE A 222 1.16 -14.57 -1.79
C PHE A 222 -0.26 -14.46 -2.33
N GLU A 223 -0.48 -14.91 -3.57
CA GLU A 223 -1.79 -14.90 -4.22
C GLU A 223 -2.58 -16.18 -3.94
N HIS A 224 -1.89 -17.25 -3.56
CA HIS A 224 -2.49 -18.56 -3.33
C HIS A 224 -2.62 -18.85 -1.84
N GLY A 225 -3.78 -18.51 -1.31
CA GLY A 225 -4.21 -18.90 0.01
C GLY A 225 -5.20 -17.89 0.58
N ASN A 226 -6.43 -18.32 0.83
CA ASN A 226 -7.41 -17.59 1.64
C ASN A 226 -6.97 -17.36 3.10
N ARG A 227 -5.70 -17.57 3.41
CA ARG A 227 -5.16 -17.39 4.74
C ARG A 227 -4.74 -15.93 4.87
N PHE A 228 -5.73 -15.14 5.29
CA PHE A 228 -5.49 -13.83 5.88
C PHE A 228 -4.37 -13.94 6.92
N PRO A 229 -3.54 -12.90 7.11
CA PRO A 229 -2.46 -12.91 8.11
C PRO A 229 -2.96 -13.47 9.44
N GLU A 230 -2.26 -14.45 10.00
CA GLU A 230 -2.46 -14.83 11.40
C GLU A 230 -2.11 -13.62 12.26
N ARG A 231 -3.13 -12.89 12.69
CA ARG A 231 -2.98 -11.79 13.62
C ARG A 231 -3.27 -12.34 15.01
N ASP A 232 -2.35 -12.18 15.95
CA ASP A 232 -2.59 -12.43 17.38
C ASP A 232 -3.52 -11.34 17.96
N LEU A 233 -4.73 -11.30 17.45
CA LEU A 233 -5.80 -10.45 17.91
C LEU A 233 -6.65 -11.30 18.85
N LYS A 234 -6.30 -11.26 20.15
CA LYS A 234 -7.12 -11.83 21.23
C LYS A 234 -8.38 -10.99 21.46
N LEU A 235 -9.24 -10.89 20.46
CA LEU A 235 -10.52 -10.19 20.57
C LEU A 235 -11.61 -11.13 21.09
N LYS A 236 -12.41 -10.61 22.01
CA LYS A 236 -13.68 -11.24 22.39
C LYS A 236 -14.71 -11.02 21.28
N PRO A 237 -15.75 -11.87 21.16
CA PRO A 237 -16.79 -11.70 20.14
C PRO A 237 -17.34 -10.28 20.07
N ASN A 238 -17.69 -9.71 21.23
CA ASN A 238 -18.35 -8.41 21.34
C ASN A 238 -17.45 -7.21 20.95
N GLU A 239 -16.16 -7.44 20.75
CA GLU A 239 -15.20 -6.41 20.33
C GLU A 239 -15.07 -6.31 18.81
N ILE A 240 -15.59 -7.30 18.07
CA ILE A 240 -15.54 -7.35 16.60
C ILE A 240 -16.30 -6.17 15.99
N LEU A 241 -17.53 -5.91 16.46
CA LEU A 241 -18.37 -4.81 15.95
C LEU A 241 -17.73 -3.42 16.17
N PRO A 242 -17.30 -3.05 17.39
CA PRO A 242 -16.55 -1.82 17.61
C PRO A 242 -15.30 -1.70 16.74
N ARG A 243 -14.55 -2.80 16.56
CA ARG A 243 -13.34 -2.80 15.75
C ARG A 243 -13.65 -2.60 14.27
N MET A 244 -14.69 -3.26 13.76
CA MET A 244 -15.16 -3.10 12.39
C MET A 244 -15.61 -1.66 12.11
N LYS A 245 -16.33 -1.03 13.06
CA LYS A 245 -16.73 0.39 12.95
C LYS A 245 -15.55 1.35 12.85
N ALA A 246 -14.44 1.05 13.52
CA ALA A 246 -13.22 1.86 13.44
C ALA A 246 -12.41 1.63 12.14
N LEU A 247 -12.58 0.47 11.50
CA LEU A 247 -11.88 0.09 10.27
C LEU A 247 -12.57 0.62 9.02
N LEU A 248 -13.89 0.52 8.96
CA LEU A 248 -14.69 0.90 7.81
C LEU A 248 -15.10 2.37 7.83
N SER A 249 -15.37 2.94 6.66
CA SER A 249 -16.07 4.23 6.59
C SER A 249 -17.49 4.09 7.15
N GLN A 250 -18.07 5.21 7.60
CA GLN A 250 -19.45 5.23 8.11
C GLN A 250 -20.44 4.59 7.12
N ARG A 251 -20.28 4.85 5.82
CA ARG A 251 -21.15 4.30 4.77
C ARG A 251 -20.97 2.79 4.60
N GLU A 252 -19.72 2.31 4.55
CA GLU A 252 -19.41 0.87 4.47
C GLU A 252 -19.97 0.13 5.69
N PHE A 253 -19.75 0.67 6.90
CA PHE A 253 -20.25 0.09 8.14
C PHE A 253 -21.78 0.03 8.18
N MET A 254 -22.48 1.12 7.80
CA MET A 254 -23.95 1.12 7.78
C MET A 254 -24.52 0.08 6.81
N ILE A 255 -23.90 -0.10 5.64
CA ILE A 255 -24.33 -1.12 4.68
C ILE A 255 -24.17 -2.51 5.30
N LEU A 256 -23.02 -2.83 5.91
CA LEU A 256 -22.86 -4.13 6.58
C LEU A 256 -23.81 -4.32 7.76
N GLN A 257 -24.10 -3.27 8.54
CA GLN A 257 -25.05 -3.34 9.64
C GLN A 257 -26.48 -3.62 9.12
N ASN A 258 -26.92 -2.90 8.09
CA ASN A 258 -28.24 -3.09 7.51
C ASN A 258 -28.38 -4.47 6.84
N ARG A 259 -27.33 -4.95 6.17
CA ARG A 259 -27.33 -6.24 5.46
C ARG A 259 -27.15 -7.42 6.40
N GLY A 260 -26.17 -7.37 7.30
CA GLY A 260 -25.79 -8.49 8.17
C GLY A 260 -26.54 -8.57 9.49
N ILE A 261 -27.01 -7.45 10.04
CA ILE A 261 -27.75 -7.42 11.32
C ILE A 261 -29.24 -7.23 11.09
N LYS A 262 -29.63 -6.19 10.33
CA LYS A 262 -31.04 -5.92 10.05
C LYS A 262 -31.63 -6.77 8.91
N LYS A 263 -30.80 -7.55 8.21
CA LYS A 263 -31.19 -8.46 7.12
C LYS A 263 -31.95 -7.79 5.97
N GLN A 264 -31.73 -6.50 5.74
CA GLN A 264 -32.37 -5.76 4.65
C GLN A 264 -31.83 -6.23 3.29
N THR A 265 -32.66 -6.17 2.24
CA THR A 265 -32.23 -6.48 0.87
C THR A 265 -31.36 -5.37 0.29
N LEU A 266 -30.64 -5.65 -0.81
CA LEU A 266 -29.85 -4.64 -1.51
C LEU A 266 -30.73 -3.49 -2.01
N GLU A 267 -31.95 -3.82 -2.42
CA GLU A 267 -32.97 -2.90 -2.91
C GLU A 267 -33.46 -1.99 -1.78
N ALA A 268 -33.78 -2.55 -0.61
CA ALA A 268 -34.21 -1.77 0.55
C ALA A 268 -33.13 -0.79 1.01
N VAL A 269 -31.89 -1.26 1.15
CA VAL A 269 -30.75 -0.40 1.53
C VAL A 269 -30.44 0.64 0.44
N GLY A 270 -30.63 0.29 -0.83
CA GLY A 270 -30.48 1.20 -1.96
C GLY A 270 -31.46 2.35 -1.89
N SER A 271 -32.74 2.06 -1.66
CA SER A 271 -33.80 3.06 -1.46
C SER A 271 -33.51 3.98 -0.29
N ASP A 272 -33.12 3.44 0.87
CA ASP A 272 -32.82 4.22 2.09
C ASP A 272 -31.65 5.20 1.89
N LEU A 273 -30.66 4.84 1.05
CA LEU A 273 -29.45 5.62 0.80
C LEU A 273 -29.44 6.38 -0.52
N ASN A 274 -30.57 6.37 -1.25
CA ASN A 274 -30.72 6.91 -2.59
C ASN A 274 -29.58 6.45 -3.54
N LEU A 275 -29.37 5.13 -3.59
CA LEU A 275 -28.37 4.46 -4.40
C LEU A 275 -28.97 3.28 -5.17
N THR A 276 -28.37 2.95 -6.31
CA THR A 276 -28.75 1.74 -7.03
C THR A 276 -28.34 0.48 -6.25
N ARG A 277 -29.13 -0.59 -6.41
CA ARG A 277 -28.83 -1.94 -5.92
C ARG A 277 -27.39 -2.36 -6.22
N GLU A 278 -26.94 -2.14 -7.46
CA GLU A 278 -25.59 -2.48 -7.90
C GLU A 278 -24.53 -1.68 -7.15
N ARG A 279 -24.79 -0.40 -6.89
CA ARG A 279 -23.87 0.43 -6.11
C ARG A 279 -23.76 -0.04 -4.66
N ILE A 280 -24.87 -0.47 -4.05
CA ILE A 280 -24.84 -1.08 -2.71
C ILE A 280 -24.03 -2.38 -2.74
N ARG A 281 -24.25 -3.26 -3.72
CA ARG A 281 -23.49 -4.52 -3.90
C ARG A 281 -21.98 -4.27 -3.97
N GLN A 282 -21.56 -3.26 -4.74
CA GLN A 282 -20.13 -2.91 -4.85
C GLN A 282 -19.55 -2.43 -3.52
N ILE A 283 -20.28 -1.58 -2.79
CA ILE A 283 -19.81 -1.08 -1.48
C ILE A 283 -19.79 -2.20 -0.44
N GLU A 284 -20.80 -3.08 -0.44
CA GLU A 284 -20.86 -4.28 0.39
C GLU A 284 -19.68 -5.20 0.11
N LYS A 285 -19.42 -5.57 -1.16
CA LYS A 285 -18.27 -6.41 -1.55
C LYS A 285 -16.97 -5.81 -1.02
N LYS A 286 -16.78 -4.50 -1.20
CA LYS A 286 -15.59 -3.79 -0.70
C LYS A 286 -15.50 -3.81 0.83
N ALA A 287 -16.61 -3.59 1.53
CA ALA A 287 -16.65 -3.57 2.98
C ALA A 287 -16.37 -4.97 3.57
N VAL A 288 -16.98 -6.03 3.02
CA VAL A 288 -16.73 -7.43 3.39
C VAL A 288 -15.26 -7.77 3.20
N LEU A 289 -14.69 -7.44 2.03
CA LEU A 289 -13.29 -7.73 1.74
C LEU A 289 -12.34 -7.05 2.74
N ARG A 290 -12.55 -5.76 3.03
CA ARG A 290 -11.76 -5.05 4.05
C ARG A 290 -11.95 -5.67 5.44
N THR A 291 -13.17 -6.01 5.83
CA THR A 291 -13.41 -6.65 7.12
C THR A 291 -12.69 -8.00 7.21
N ASN A 292 -12.76 -8.81 6.16
CA ASN A 292 -12.10 -10.12 6.12
C ASN A 292 -10.58 -9.99 6.16
N ILE A 293 -10.01 -8.98 5.50
CA ILE A 293 -8.58 -8.65 5.59
C ILE A 293 -8.11 -8.44 7.03
N PHE A 294 -8.87 -7.69 7.84
CA PHE A 294 -8.42 -7.30 9.18
C PHE A 294 -8.91 -8.21 10.31
N LEU A 295 -10.10 -8.78 10.15
CA LEU A 295 -10.81 -9.54 11.18
C LEU A 295 -11.13 -10.97 10.73
N GLY A 296 -10.80 -11.35 9.50
CA GLY A 296 -11.10 -12.65 8.91
C GLY A 296 -10.68 -13.84 9.77
N PRO A 297 -9.44 -13.93 10.27
CA PRO A 297 -9.02 -15.05 11.12
C PRO A 297 -9.86 -15.20 12.40
N ILE A 298 -10.24 -14.08 13.02
CA ILE A 298 -11.04 -14.06 14.24
C ILE A 298 -12.50 -14.40 13.93
N ILE A 299 -13.04 -13.81 12.86
CA ILE A 299 -14.38 -14.11 12.36
C ILE A 299 -14.49 -15.60 12.04
N GLN A 300 -13.48 -16.16 11.37
CA GLN A 300 -13.37 -17.59 11.07
C GLN A 300 -13.36 -18.42 12.35
N GLN A 301 -12.49 -18.09 13.31
CA GLN A 301 -12.41 -18.82 14.59
C GLN A 301 -13.76 -18.84 15.32
N PHE A 302 -14.48 -17.71 15.34
CA PHE A 302 -15.81 -17.66 15.97
C PHE A 302 -16.88 -18.33 15.12
N ALA A 303 -16.82 -18.23 13.80
CA ALA A 303 -17.71 -18.94 12.89
C ALA A 303 -17.57 -20.46 13.05
N ASP A 304 -16.35 -20.96 13.25
CA ASP A 304 -16.07 -22.37 13.53
C ASP A 304 -16.74 -22.82 14.83
N LYS A 305 -16.62 -22.01 15.89
CA LYS A 305 -17.30 -22.26 17.17
C LYS A 305 -18.82 -22.23 17.04
N ILE A 306 -19.37 -21.31 16.25
CA ILE A 306 -20.81 -21.25 15.96
C ILE A 306 -21.23 -22.53 15.23
N HIS A 307 -20.51 -22.89 14.17
CA HIS A 307 -20.79 -24.08 13.36
C HIS A 307 -20.76 -25.36 14.21
N GLU A 308 -19.73 -25.56 15.03
CA GLU A 308 -19.64 -26.72 15.93
C GLU A 308 -20.83 -26.81 16.88
N LYS A 309 -21.29 -25.67 17.41
CA LYS A 309 -22.46 -25.62 18.31
C LYS A 309 -23.77 -25.93 17.59
N VAL A 310 -23.96 -25.37 16.39
CA VAL A 310 -25.15 -25.64 15.57
C VAL A 310 -25.17 -27.10 15.13
N LEU A 311 -24.02 -27.68 14.78
CA LEU A 311 -23.88 -29.10 14.44
C LEU A 311 -24.25 -30.00 15.64
N LYS A 312 -23.76 -29.68 16.85
CA LYS A 312 -24.12 -30.38 18.09
C LYS A 312 -25.62 -30.27 18.43
N ALA A 313 -26.29 -29.22 17.97
CA ALA A 313 -27.74 -29.04 18.11
C ALA A 313 -28.57 -29.74 17.02
N GLY A 314 -27.95 -30.51 16.12
CA GLY A 314 -28.64 -31.20 15.04
C GLY A 314 -28.79 -30.37 13.75
N GLY A 315 -27.91 -29.39 13.53
CA GLY A 315 -27.85 -28.60 12.29
C GLY A 315 -28.67 -27.30 12.31
N ARG A 316 -29.44 -27.04 13.38
CA ARG A 316 -30.22 -25.81 13.58
C ARG A 316 -30.29 -25.44 15.06
N ASP A 317 -30.05 -24.18 15.40
CA ASP A 317 -30.18 -23.66 16.77
C ASP A 317 -30.74 -22.23 16.76
N THR A 318 -31.20 -21.74 17.92
CA THR A 318 -31.64 -20.36 18.07
C THR A 318 -30.47 -19.42 18.30
N ILE A 319 -30.54 -18.20 17.75
CA ILE A 319 -29.51 -17.18 17.94
C ILE A 319 -29.31 -16.88 19.43
N LYS A 320 -30.39 -16.84 20.22
CA LYS A 320 -30.34 -16.63 21.67
C LYS A 320 -29.51 -17.70 22.39
N ASN A 321 -29.68 -18.97 22.02
CA ASN A 321 -28.92 -20.07 22.64
C ASN A 321 -27.43 -19.97 22.28
N ILE A 322 -27.11 -19.71 21.01
CA ILE A 322 -25.73 -19.49 20.55
C ILE A 322 -25.09 -18.28 21.25
N CYS A 323 -25.83 -17.18 21.40
CA CYS A 323 -25.38 -15.99 22.14
C CYS A 323 -25.03 -16.32 23.59
N ARG A 324 -25.89 -17.08 24.29
CA ARG A 324 -25.65 -17.52 25.67
C ARG A 324 -24.40 -18.38 25.78
N GLN A 325 -24.23 -19.32 24.86
CA GLN A 325 -23.09 -20.24 24.86
C GLN A 325 -21.76 -19.58 24.49
N LEU A 326 -21.78 -18.52 23.68
CA LEU A 326 -20.59 -17.77 23.27
C LEU A 326 -20.34 -16.52 24.11
N SER A 327 -21.23 -16.20 25.06
CA SER A 327 -21.22 -14.92 25.79
C SER A 327 -21.14 -13.71 24.85
N ALA A 328 -21.90 -13.76 23.75
CA ALA A 328 -21.88 -12.78 22.66
C ALA A 328 -23.25 -12.11 22.47
N LYS A 329 -23.26 -10.88 21.92
CA LYS A 329 -24.48 -10.18 21.53
C LYS A 329 -25.05 -10.74 20.22
N GLU A 330 -26.37 -10.67 20.06
CA GLU A 330 -27.09 -11.11 18.86
C GLU A 330 -26.55 -10.44 17.59
N ASP A 331 -26.37 -9.11 17.60
CA ASP A 331 -25.77 -8.37 16.48
C ASP A 331 -24.39 -8.91 16.06
N THR A 332 -23.61 -9.38 17.05
CA THR A 332 -22.26 -9.91 16.79
C THR A 332 -22.34 -11.28 16.13
N VAL A 333 -23.17 -12.17 16.67
CA VAL A 333 -23.38 -13.52 16.09
C VAL A 333 -23.95 -13.41 14.68
N SER A 334 -24.93 -12.52 14.48
CA SER A 334 -25.56 -12.28 13.19
C SER A 334 -24.57 -11.78 12.14
N LEU A 335 -23.74 -10.80 12.53
CA LEU A 335 -22.70 -10.30 11.65
C LEU A 335 -21.65 -11.37 11.32
N ILE A 336 -21.20 -12.15 12.30
CA ILE A 336 -20.20 -13.21 12.08
C ILE A 336 -20.74 -14.24 11.10
N ALA A 337 -21.97 -14.73 11.29
CA ALA A 337 -22.58 -15.70 10.39
C ALA A 337 -22.75 -15.13 8.97
N TYR A 338 -23.14 -13.87 8.84
CA TYR A 338 -23.26 -13.19 7.56
C TYR A 338 -21.90 -13.05 6.84
N LEU A 339 -20.85 -12.64 7.56
CA LEU A 339 -19.50 -12.49 7.00
C LEU A 339 -18.84 -13.84 6.70
N ALA A 340 -19.15 -14.86 7.50
CA ALA A 340 -18.62 -16.21 7.37
C ALA A 340 -19.40 -17.08 6.38
N GLY A 341 -20.11 -16.48 5.41
CA GLY A 341 -21.05 -17.14 4.51
C GLY A 341 -20.52 -18.32 3.66
N TYR A 342 -19.26 -18.74 3.84
CA TYR A 342 -18.61 -19.92 3.25
C TYR A 342 -18.71 -21.20 4.10
N LYS A 343 -19.09 -21.13 5.38
CA LYS A 343 -19.31 -22.34 6.22
C LYS A 343 -20.76 -22.77 6.27
N ASP A 344 -21.52 -22.42 5.24
CA ASP A 344 -22.95 -22.75 5.12
C ASP A 344 -23.83 -22.25 6.27
N LEU A 345 -23.29 -21.41 7.15
CA LEU A 345 -24.05 -20.75 8.19
C LEU A 345 -25.04 -19.77 7.55
N ARG A 346 -26.30 -19.96 7.89
CA ARG A 346 -27.41 -19.10 7.47
C ARG A 346 -28.21 -18.69 8.69
N ILE A 347 -28.75 -17.49 8.59
CA ILE A 347 -29.67 -16.98 9.58
C ILE A 347 -31.00 -16.76 8.91
N ASP A 348 -32.03 -17.35 9.52
CA ASP A 348 -33.43 -17.13 9.17
C ASP A 348 -34.19 -16.81 10.45
N ASP A 349 -34.82 -15.63 10.47
CA ASP A 349 -35.47 -15.08 11.66
C ASP A 349 -34.64 -15.20 12.95
N GLN A 350 -35.03 -16.10 13.86
CA GLN A 350 -34.41 -16.28 15.17
C GLN A 350 -33.46 -17.49 15.20
N PHE A 351 -33.24 -18.14 14.06
CA PHE A 351 -32.48 -19.38 13.94
C PHE A 351 -31.22 -19.17 13.13
N ILE A 352 -30.21 -19.95 13.50
CA ILE A 352 -29.01 -20.18 12.72
C ILE A 352 -28.93 -21.66 12.37
N TYR A 353 -28.61 -21.97 11.11
CA TYR A 353 -28.57 -23.34 10.62
C TYR A 353 -27.45 -23.51 9.60
N ILE A 354 -27.09 -24.76 9.37
CA ILE A 354 -26.11 -25.17 8.36
C ILE A 354 -26.89 -25.54 7.09
N ASP A 355 -26.64 -24.82 6.00
CA ASP A 355 -27.25 -25.03 4.69
C ASP A 355 -26.30 -25.83 3.79
N GLU A 356 -26.35 -27.16 3.92
CA GLU A 356 -25.48 -28.09 3.19
C GLU A 356 -25.66 -28.02 1.65
N THR A 357 -26.75 -27.41 1.15
CA THR A 357 -27.04 -27.30 -0.29
C THR A 357 -26.10 -26.37 -1.05
N ARG A 358 -25.27 -25.60 -0.35
CA ARG A 358 -24.37 -24.59 -0.90
C ARG A 358 -22.92 -24.73 -0.51
N THR A 359 -22.50 -25.91 -0.03
CA THR A 359 -21.12 -26.22 0.35
C THR A 359 -20.16 -25.72 -0.74
N ARG A 360 -19.57 -24.55 -0.50
CA ARG A 360 -18.44 -24.09 -1.31
C ARG A 360 -17.24 -24.85 -0.78
N SER A 361 -17.01 -26.04 -1.33
CA SER A 361 -15.74 -26.74 -1.16
C SER A 361 -14.63 -25.84 -1.70
N TRP A 362 -13.93 -25.15 -0.81
CA TRP A 362 -12.57 -24.75 -1.10
C TRP A 362 -11.72 -26.02 -1.07
N PRO A 363 -10.82 -26.24 -2.04
CA PRO A 363 -9.98 -27.43 -2.07
C PRO A 363 -8.98 -27.33 -0.91
N HIS A 364 -9.42 -27.74 0.27
CA HIS A 364 -8.56 -27.90 1.42
C HIS A 364 -8.17 -29.35 1.68
N ASP A 365 -8.75 -30.32 0.94
CA ASP A 365 -8.44 -31.74 1.08
C ASP A 365 -8.53 -32.49 -0.25
N GLN A 366 -7.62 -32.18 -1.18
CA GLN A 366 -7.20 -33.16 -2.19
C GLN A 366 -5.68 -33.29 -2.14
N THR A 367 -5.22 -33.90 -1.05
CA THR A 367 -4.04 -34.77 -1.14
C THR A 367 -4.57 -36.19 -1.34
N ALA A 368 -4.64 -36.59 -2.60
CA ALA A 368 -4.58 -37.96 -3.05
C ALA A 368 -3.56 -37.99 -4.20
#